data_AF-A0A6A5MTF1-F1
#
_entry.id   AF-A0A6A5MTF1-F1
#
_cell.length_a   1.000
_cell.length_b   1.000
_cell.length_c   1.000
_cell.angle_alpha   90.00
_cell.angle_beta   90.00
_cell.angle_gamma   90.00
#
_symmetry.space_group_name_H-M   'P 1'
#
loop_
_entity.id
_entity.type
_entity.pdbx_description
1 polymer ?
#
loop_
_entity_poly.entity_id
_entity_poly.type
_entity_poly.pdbx_seq_one_letter_code
_entity_poly.pdbx_strand_id
1 'polypeptide(L)'
;MEEKKEEKKKVILSEEAIENISERLSCLDNLYFPRSLQTSSFLPSQRKSIFRDLLFTDPALFLERYGSQLTFTELGEFDLLKEDYEINWHIKRLRSMVSPTSEEMRMRSVTVKNRRRAYLDRLICNGQYFSEDAMRDREPYLHYEYLGKFQDQTGRGMARPGERWSETLMRRCEEAALVAKIRGEQQRLGVAERDWIGNDRFQEEEEEEEEEEEDEEEEERPSEERRRGSNNAQLVERHLNQTDIIGDAPSDPAGENQETTLSAEELEDRLNQFTYIMQQKFLLGEDKEHLDYSKIDNDETLDDHWQREANIDAEERYFADD
;
A
#
# COMPACT_ATOMS: atom_id res chain seq x y z
N MET A 1 -39.62 59.66 20.14
CA MET A 1 -38.44 59.05 20.80
C MET A 1 -38.98 58.07 21.83
N GLU A 2 -39.27 56.85 21.39
CA GLU A 2 -39.56 55.74 22.28
C GLU A 2 -38.53 54.67 21.92
N GLU A 3 -37.61 54.44 22.85
CA GLU A 3 -36.63 53.37 22.80
C GLU A 3 -37.40 52.03 22.80
N LYS A 4 -37.60 51.46 21.61
CA LYS A 4 -37.76 50.02 21.48
C LYS A 4 -36.39 49.39 21.74
N LYS A 5 -36.07 49.21 23.01
CA LYS A 5 -35.10 48.20 23.45
C LYS A 5 -35.69 46.85 23.03
N GLU A 6 -35.26 46.35 21.88
CA GLU A 6 -35.33 44.93 21.55
C GLU A 6 -34.53 44.19 22.62
N GLU A 7 -35.24 43.71 23.64
CA GLU A 7 -34.80 42.58 24.45
C GLU A 7 -34.70 41.38 23.49
N LYS A 8 -33.55 41.26 22.82
CA LYS A 8 -33.10 39.96 22.30
C LYS A 8 -33.01 39.06 23.51
N LYS A 9 -34.06 38.27 23.77
CA LYS A 9 -34.01 37.09 24.62
C LYS A 9 -32.80 36.30 24.12
N LYS A 10 -31.68 36.36 24.84
CA LYS A 10 -30.60 35.39 24.69
C LYS A 10 -31.31 34.04 24.82
N VAL A 11 -31.33 33.27 23.74
CA VAL A 11 -31.76 31.88 23.81
C VAL A 11 -30.70 31.21 24.65
N ILE A 12 -31.03 30.91 25.90
CA ILE A 12 -30.10 30.29 26.85
C ILE A 12 -30.36 28.79 26.78
N LEU A 13 -29.29 28.00 26.83
CA LEU A 13 -29.35 26.55 27.01
C LEU A 13 -30.26 26.19 28.19
N SER A 14 -30.93 25.04 28.12
CA SER A 14 -31.73 24.55 29.26
C SER A 14 -30.87 24.49 30.51
N GLU A 15 -31.34 25.03 31.64
CA GLU A 15 -30.59 25.01 32.90
C GLU A 15 -30.30 23.56 33.34
N GLU A 16 -31.21 22.64 33.03
CA GLU A 16 -31.03 21.20 33.24
C GLU A 16 -29.89 20.62 32.39
N ALA A 17 -29.76 21.05 31.13
CA ALA A 17 -28.68 20.63 30.24
C ALA A 17 -27.32 21.14 30.73
N ILE A 18 -27.24 22.40 31.17
CA ILE A 18 -26.01 22.99 31.71
C ILE A 18 -25.56 22.23 32.96
N GLU A 19 -26.50 21.91 33.84
CA GLU A 19 -26.22 21.19 35.09
C GLU A 19 -25.72 19.76 34.82
N ASN A 20 -26.39 19.04 33.93
CA ASN A 20 -26.03 17.66 33.54
C ASN A 20 -24.66 17.59 32.87
N ILE A 21 -24.38 18.47 31.89
CA ILE A 21 -23.09 18.53 31.19
C ILE A 21 -21.97 18.87 32.18
N SER A 22 -22.18 19.88 33.03
CA SER A 22 -21.17 20.33 33.99
C SER A 22 -20.88 19.27 35.05
N GLU A 23 -21.89 18.54 35.51
CA GLU A 23 -21.74 17.44 36.46
C GLU A 23 -20.95 16.28 35.87
N ARG A 24 -21.33 15.82 34.66
CA ARG A 24 -20.62 14.73 34.00
C ARG A 24 -19.16 15.08 33.72
N LEU A 25 -18.90 16.26 33.14
CA LEU A 25 -17.53 16.69 32.83
C LEU A 25 -16.70 16.91 34.09
N SER A 26 -17.29 17.31 35.21
CA SER A 26 -16.56 17.48 36.47
C SER A 26 -15.95 16.18 37.01
N CYS A 27 -16.57 15.04 36.68
CA CYS A 27 -16.12 13.71 37.06
C CYS A 27 -15.08 13.11 36.10
N LEU A 28 -14.81 13.75 34.95
CA LEU A 28 -13.80 13.27 34.01
C LEU A 28 -12.40 13.67 34.46
N ASP A 29 -11.46 12.74 34.26
CA ASP A 29 -10.04 12.96 34.47
C ASP A 29 -9.35 13.51 33.22
N ASN A 30 -8.22 14.18 33.40
CA ASN A 30 -7.36 14.71 32.32
C ASN A 30 -7.98 15.83 31.46
N LEU A 31 -8.92 16.60 32.00
CA LEU A 31 -9.36 17.84 31.35
C LEU A 31 -8.33 18.96 31.53
N TYR A 32 -8.01 19.64 30.43
CA TYR A 32 -7.11 20.78 30.47
C TYR A 32 -7.81 22.02 31.04
N PHE A 33 -7.23 22.62 32.08
CA PHE A 33 -7.67 23.90 32.63
C PHE A 33 -6.59 24.97 32.46
N PRO A 34 -6.96 26.21 32.07
CA PRO A 34 -6.05 27.34 32.06
C PRO A 34 -5.34 27.52 33.41
N ARG A 35 -4.10 28.01 33.40
CA ARG A 35 -3.27 28.14 34.61
C ARG A 35 -3.93 28.95 35.75
N SER A 36 -4.79 29.92 35.41
CA SER A 36 -5.57 30.69 36.38
C SER A 36 -6.63 29.87 37.13
N LEU A 37 -7.12 28.79 36.52
CA LEU A 37 -8.19 27.93 37.03
C LEU A 37 -7.67 26.60 37.58
N GLN A 38 -6.36 26.31 37.44
CA GLN A 38 -5.76 25.06 37.92
C GLN A 38 -5.88 24.88 39.44
N THR A 39 -5.80 25.97 40.21
CA THR A 39 -5.94 25.93 41.67
C THR A 39 -7.35 25.58 42.12
N SER A 40 -8.37 25.94 41.34
CA SER A 40 -9.78 25.62 41.60
C SER A 40 -10.27 24.38 40.83
N SER A 41 -9.43 23.76 40.00
CA SER A 41 -9.80 22.56 39.25
C SER A 41 -9.41 21.26 39.97
N PHE A 42 -8.97 21.29 41.23
CA PHE A 42 -8.64 20.06 41.97
C PHE A 42 -9.87 19.31 42.47
N LEU A 43 -10.95 20.02 42.82
CA LEU A 43 -12.18 19.41 43.32
C LEU A 43 -13.26 19.35 42.23
N PRO A 44 -13.97 18.21 42.06
CA PRO A 44 -15.06 18.08 41.10
C PRO A 44 -16.15 19.15 41.27
N SER A 45 -16.52 19.49 42.50
CA SER A 45 -17.53 20.53 42.79
C SER A 45 -17.12 21.91 42.26
N GLN A 46 -15.83 22.23 42.31
CA GLN A 46 -15.30 23.50 41.80
C GLN A 46 -15.19 23.47 40.26
N ARG A 47 -14.79 22.33 39.67
CA ARG A 47 -14.84 22.13 38.21
C ARG A 47 -16.25 22.33 37.66
N LYS A 48 -17.27 21.77 38.34
CA LYS A 48 -18.68 21.92 37.97
C LYS A 48 -19.09 23.40 37.90
N SER A 49 -18.69 24.21 38.89
CA SER A 49 -18.94 25.67 38.88
C SER A 49 -18.28 26.35 37.68
N ILE A 50 -17.02 26.01 37.39
CA ILE A 50 -16.27 26.59 36.25
C ILE A 50 -16.96 26.28 34.92
N PHE A 51 -17.42 25.04 34.72
CA PHE A 51 -18.13 24.66 33.49
C PHE A 51 -19.48 25.35 33.37
N ARG A 52 -20.24 25.43 34.47
CA ARG A 52 -21.52 26.15 34.51
C ARG A 52 -21.32 27.61 34.14
N ASP A 53 -20.34 28.29 34.73
CA ASP A 53 -20.05 29.69 34.46
C ASP A 53 -19.63 29.91 33.00
N LEU A 54 -18.81 29.00 32.44
CA LEU A 54 -18.36 29.09 31.06
C LEU A 54 -19.50 28.84 30.07
N LEU A 55 -20.35 27.83 30.30
CA LEU A 55 -21.53 27.54 29.48
C LEU A 55 -22.54 28.69 29.48
N PHE A 56 -22.67 29.42 30.59
CA PHE A 56 -23.54 30.60 30.67
C PHE A 56 -22.93 31.84 29.99
N THR A 57 -21.63 32.03 30.14
CA THR A 57 -20.94 33.25 29.67
C THR A 57 -20.64 33.17 28.18
N ASP A 58 -19.99 32.08 27.76
CA ASP A 58 -19.48 31.87 26.41
C ASP A 58 -19.55 30.38 26.01
N PRO A 59 -20.69 29.96 25.43
CA PRO A 59 -20.86 28.60 24.91
C PRO A 59 -19.88 28.26 23.77
N ALA A 60 -19.42 29.22 22.98
CA ALA A 60 -18.52 28.96 21.85
C ALA A 60 -17.14 28.55 22.35
N LEU A 61 -16.58 29.31 23.30
CA LEU A 61 -15.31 28.99 23.96
C LEU A 61 -15.37 27.66 24.73
N PHE A 62 -16.53 27.33 25.30
CA PHE A 62 -16.76 26.02 25.91
C PHE A 62 -16.63 24.89 24.88
N LEU A 63 -17.31 25.02 23.72
CA LEU A 63 -17.27 24.02 22.66
C LEU A 63 -15.89 23.87 22.03
N GLU A 64 -15.13 24.95 21.90
CA GLU A 64 -13.75 24.91 21.42
C GLU A 64 -12.85 24.03 22.32
N ARG A 65 -12.97 24.20 23.65
CA ARG A 65 -12.07 23.56 24.62
C ARG A 65 -12.51 22.17 25.05
N TYR A 66 -13.80 22.00 25.29
CA TYR A 66 -14.37 20.79 25.91
C TYR A 66 -15.36 20.07 25.01
N GLY A 67 -15.65 20.59 23.81
CA GLY A 67 -16.63 20.02 22.90
C GLY A 67 -16.32 18.61 22.43
N SER A 68 -15.04 18.22 22.35
CA SER A 68 -14.61 16.85 22.02
C SER A 68 -15.04 15.80 23.05
N GLN A 69 -15.33 16.23 24.29
CA GLN A 69 -15.73 15.37 25.40
C GLN A 69 -17.25 15.28 25.57
N LEU A 70 -18.02 15.93 24.70
CA LEU A 70 -19.48 15.93 24.72
C LEU A 70 -20.06 14.72 23.97
N THR A 71 -21.19 14.23 24.45
CA THR A 71 -21.95 13.19 23.75
C THR A 71 -22.82 13.78 22.64
N PHE A 72 -23.30 12.93 21.72
CA PHE A 72 -24.19 13.38 20.64
C PHE A 72 -25.49 14.02 21.16
N THR A 73 -26.04 13.51 22.27
CA THR A 73 -27.25 14.07 22.89
C THR A 73 -26.98 15.45 23.49
N GLU A 74 -25.84 15.62 24.17
CA GLU A 74 -25.44 16.90 24.74
C GLU A 74 -25.13 17.95 23.67
N LEU A 75 -24.50 17.54 22.56
CA LEU A 75 -24.34 18.39 21.38
C LEU A 75 -25.68 18.79 20.74
N GLY A 76 -26.74 18.01 20.98
CA GLY A 76 -28.12 18.33 20.57
C GLY A 76 -28.69 19.54 21.30
N GLU A 77 -28.33 19.74 22.58
CA GLU A 77 -28.82 20.86 23.40
C GLU A 77 -28.38 22.22 22.84
N PHE A 78 -27.21 22.27 22.17
CA PHE A 78 -26.70 23.48 21.53
C PHE A 78 -27.39 23.81 20.21
N ASP A 79 -28.31 22.97 19.71
CA ASP A 79 -29.06 23.25 18.48
C ASP A 79 -29.93 24.51 18.58
N LEU A 80 -30.31 24.89 19.80
CA LEU A 80 -31.05 26.11 20.11
C LEU A 80 -30.23 27.39 19.83
N LEU A 81 -28.89 27.26 19.83
CA LEU A 81 -27.93 28.36 19.65
C LEU A 81 -27.34 28.41 18.22
N LYS A 82 -27.93 27.68 17.25
CA LYS A 82 -27.46 27.63 15.85
C LYS A 82 -27.44 28.97 15.11
N GLU A 83 -28.14 29.99 15.63
CA GLU A 83 -28.12 31.33 15.06
C GLU A 83 -26.73 31.98 15.17
N ASP A 84 -25.94 31.58 16.16
CA ASP A 84 -24.53 31.98 16.25
C ASP A 84 -23.68 31.14 15.30
N TYR A 85 -22.93 31.81 14.43
CA TYR A 85 -22.06 31.17 13.46
C TYR A 85 -20.97 30.32 14.12
N GLU A 86 -20.35 30.82 15.19
CA GLU A 86 -19.23 30.13 15.84
C GLU A 86 -19.71 28.83 16.49
N ILE A 87 -20.82 28.90 17.23
CA ILE A 87 -21.43 27.75 17.89
C ILE A 87 -21.87 26.72 16.84
N ASN A 88 -22.54 27.15 15.77
CA ASN A 88 -22.98 26.27 14.70
C ASN A 88 -21.79 25.59 14.00
N TRP A 89 -20.70 26.32 13.76
CA TRP A 89 -19.47 25.76 13.21
C TRP A 89 -18.88 24.69 14.12
N HIS A 90 -18.76 24.96 15.43
CA HIS A 90 -18.27 23.99 16.41
C HIS A 90 -19.17 22.75 16.48
N ILE A 91 -20.51 22.90 16.52
CA ILE A 91 -21.44 21.77 16.53
C ILE A 91 -21.25 20.89 15.30
N LYS A 92 -21.20 21.50 14.09
CA LYS A 92 -20.99 20.76 12.84
C LYS A 92 -19.66 20.02 12.84
N ARG A 93 -18.58 20.69 13.24
CA ARG A 93 -17.24 20.10 13.33
C ARG A 93 -17.20 18.92 14.30
N LEU A 94 -17.77 19.08 15.51
CA LEU A 94 -17.77 18.05 16.54
C LEU A 94 -18.65 16.85 16.14
N ARG A 95 -19.82 17.09 15.52
CA ARG A 95 -20.64 16.02 14.97
C ARG A 95 -19.93 15.25 13.86
N SER A 96 -19.23 15.97 12.98
CA SER A 96 -18.43 15.36 11.91
C SER A 96 -17.26 14.51 12.47
N MET A 97 -16.74 14.83 13.66
CA MET A 97 -15.72 14.02 14.32
C MET A 97 -16.31 12.77 15.00
N VAL A 98 -17.43 12.91 15.71
CA VAL A 98 -18.05 11.82 16.47
C VAL A 98 -18.80 10.83 15.58
N SER A 99 -19.55 11.35 14.60
CA SER A 99 -20.36 10.58 13.66
C SER A 99 -20.22 11.18 12.26
N PRO A 100 -19.12 10.88 11.54
CA PRO A 100 -18.93 11.39 10.19
C PRO A 100 -20.05 10.87 9.28
N THR A 101 -20.63 11.75 8.47
CA THR A 101 -21.61 11.31 7.47
C THR A 101 -20.91 10.50 6.37
N SER A 102 -21.65 9.65 5.65
CA SER A 102 -21.09 8.89 4.53
C SER A 102 -20.44 9.80 3.48
N GLU A 103 -21.04 10.98 3.25
CA GLU A 103 -20.49 12.00 2.36
C GLU A 103 -19.17 12.59 2.90
N GLU A 104 -19.10 12.92 4.18
CA GLU A 104 -17.86 13.40 4.80
C GLU A 104 -16.75 12.35 4.82
N MET A 105 -17.07 11.08 5.06
CA MET A 105 -16.10 9.98 4.94
C MET A 105 -15.59 9.87 3.50
N ARG A 106 -16.48 9.99 2.52
CA ARG A 106 -16.11 10.00 1.11
C ARG A 106 -15.21 11.20 0.79
N MET A 107 -15.55 12.39 1.25
CA MET A 107 -14.75 13.60 1.05
C MET A 107 -13.35 13.44 1.66
N ARG A 108 -13.24 12.96 2.91
CA ARG A 108 -11.94 12.68 3.55
C ARG A 108 -11.14 11.64 2.77
N SER A 109 -11.79 10.56 2.30
CA SER A 109 -11.14 9.54 1.48
C SER A 109 -10.61 10.12 0.17
N VAL A 110 -11.39 10.98 -0.50
CA VAL A 110 -10.97 11.68 -1.71
C VAL A 110 -9.79 12.60 -1.43
N THR A 111 -9.87 13.43 -0.37
CA THR A 111 -8.76 14.31 0.04
C THR A 111 -7.48 13.53 0.29
N VAL A 112 -7.55 12.41 1.02
CA VAL A 112 -6.39 11.54 1.28
C VAL A 112 -5.82 10.98 -0.02
N LYS A 113 -6.66 10.43 -0.91
CA LYS A 113 -6.21 9.88 -2.21
C LYS A 113 -5.53 10.96 -3.06
N ASN A 114 -6.12 12.15 -3.09
CA ASN A 114 -5.59 13.30 -3.81
C ASN A 114 -4.22 13.73 -3.22
N ARG A 115 -4.11 13.93 -1.90
CA ARG A 115 -2.84 14.28 -1.25
C ARG A 115 -1.75 13.23 -1.50
N ARG A 116 -2.09 11.95 -1.38
CA ARG A 116 -1.17 10.85 -1.70
C ARG A 116 -0.74 10.89 -3.16
N ARG A 117 -1.65 11.13 -4.10
CA ARG A 117 -1.29 11.24 -5.52
C ARG A 117 -0.36 12.43 -5.79
N ALA A 118 -0.61 13.60 -5.20
CA ALA A 118 0.31 14.74 -5.32
C ALA A 118 1.70 14.43 -4.75
N TYR A 119 1.76 13.70 -3.63
CA TYR A 119 3.03 13.27 -3.05
C TYR A 119 3.73 12.18 -3.88
N LEU A 120 2.97 11.27 -4.49
CA LEU A 120 3.47 10.24 -5.40
C LEU A 120 4.24 10.89 -6.56
N ASP A 121 3.66 11.91 -7.18
CA ASP A 121 4.28 12.61 -8.32
C ASP A 121 5.62 13.24 -7.89
N ARG A 122 5.69 13.82 -6.68
CA ARG A 122 6.95 14.32 -6.09
C ARG A 122 7.97 13.20 -5.88
N LEU A 123 7.55 12.02 -5.41
CA LEU A 123 8.44 10.87 -5.22
C LEU A 123 8.97 10.34 -6.55
N ILE A 124 8.13 10.30 -7.59
CA ILE A 124 8.52 9.90 -8.94
C ILE A 124 9.57 10.86 -9.48
N CYS A 125 9.36 12.19 -9.35
CA CYS A 125 10.35 13.18 -9.78
C CYS A 125 11.70 13.06 -9.03
N ASN A 126 11.67 12.70 -7.75
CA ASN A 126 12.88 12.50 -6.95
C ASN A 126 13.63 11.20 -7.33
N GLY A 127 12.93 10.19 -7.86
CA GLY A 127 13.51 8.92 -8.35
C GLY A 127 14.06 7.95 -7.30
N GLN A 128 14.20 8.35 -6.03
CA GLN A 128 14.81 7.51 -4.99
C GLN A 128 13.85 6.47 -4.40
N TYR A 129 12.57 6.82 -4.24
CA TYR A 129 11.60 5.94 -3.56
C TYR A 129 11.12 4.80 -4.47
N PHE A 130 10.96 5.09 -5.76
CA PHE A 130 10.55 4.12 -6.79
C PHE A 130 11.73 3.63 -7.63
N SER A 131 12.96 3.69 -7.11
CA SER A 131 14.08 2.98 -7.74
C SER A 131 13.89 1.47 -7.56
N GLU A 132 14.40 0.69 -8.51
CA GLU A 132 14.32 -0.78 -8.47
C GLU A 132 14.85 -1.34 -7.15
N ASP A 133 16.05 -0.90 -6.72
CA ASP A 133 16.65 -1.34 -5.45
C ASP A 133 15.79 -0.98 -4.25
N ALA A 134 15.25 0.24 -4.18
CA ALA A 134 14.41 0.66 -3.07
C ALA A 134 13.09 -0.11 -3.03
N MET A 135 12.51 -0.43 -4.19
CA MET A 135 11.29 -1.24 -4.26
C MET A 135 11.58 -2.71 -3.94
N ARG A 136 12.73 -3.25 -4.36
CA ARG A 136 13.18 -4.61 -4.04
C ARG A 136 13.33 -4.81 -2.54
N ASP A 137 13.89 -3.84 -1.82
CA ASP A 137 14.12 -3.97 -0.38
C ASP A 137 12.82 -3.96 0.43
N ARG A 138 11.81 -3.22 -0.06
CA ARG A 138 10.47 -3.12 0.54
C ARG A 138 9.60 -4.34 0.20
N GLU A 139 9.63 -4.78 -1.05
CA GLU A 139 8.81 -5.89 -1.54
C GLU A 139 9.66 -6.94 -2.27
N PRO A 140 10.51 -7.71 -1.54
CA PRO A 140 11.47 -8.63 -2.16
C PRO A 140 10.81 -9.75 -2.97
N TYR A 141 9.67 -10.29 -2.49
CA TYR A 141 8.99 -11.38 -3.16
C TYR A 141 8.32 -10.93 -4.46
N LEU A 142 7.63 -9.80 -4.43
CA LEU A 142 7.02 -9.22 -5.63
C LEU A 142 8.09 -8.88 -6.67
N HIS A 143 9.21 -8.28 -6.24
CA HIS A 143 10.35 -8.05 -7.12
C HIS A 143 10.88 -9.35 -7.72
N TYR A 144 11.03 -10.40 -6.92
CA TYR A 144 11.50 -11.69 -7.42
C TYR A 144 10.59 -12.26 -8.50
N GLU A 145 9.27 -12.21 -8.31
CA GLU A 145 8.29 -12.72 -9.26
C GLU A 145 8.31 -11.96 -10.61
N TYR A 146 8.45 -10.63 -10.57
CA TYR A 146 8.40 -9.81 -11.78
C TYR A 146 9.75 -9.70 -12.50
N LEU A 147 10.85 -9.62 -11.75
CA LEU A 147 12.20 -9.33 -12.26
C LEU A 147 13.21 -10.40 -11.87
N GLY A 148 13.24 -10.78 -10.60
CA GLY A 148 14.32 -11.60 -10.04
C GLY A 148 14.43 -13.02 -10.61
N LYS A 149 13.34 -13.61 -11.12
CA LYS A 149 13.33 -14.90 -11.84
C LYS A 149 13.96 -14.83 -13.23
N PHE A 150 14.00 -13.65 -13.84
CA PHE A 150 14.47 -13.43 -15.21
C PHE A 150 15.81 -12.69 -15.26
N GLN A 151 16.22 -12.06 -14.16
CA GLN A 151 17.54 -11.46 -14.03
C GLN A 151 18.60 -12.56 -13.93
N ASP A 152 19.45 -12.57 -14.94
CA ASP A 152 20.65 -13.38 -15.12
C ASP A 152 21.30 -13.84 -13.80
N GLN A 153 21.36 -15.16 -13.59
CA GLN A 153 22.01 -15.82 -12.44
C GLN A 153 23.49 -15.41 -12.31
N THR A 154 24.08 -14.92 -13.41
CA THR A 154 25.44 -14.37 -13.50
C THR A 154 25.65 -13.15 -12.58
N GLY A 155 24.62 -12.32 -12.39
CA GLY A 155 24.65 -11.16 -11.46
C GLY A 155 24.67 -11.56 -9.99
N ARG A 156 24.21 -12.78 -9.66
CA ARG A 156 24.23 -13.42 -8.34
C ARG A 156 25.49 -14.25 -8.10
N GLY A 157 26.43 -14.26 -9.04
CA GLY A 157 27.69 -14.99 -8.92
C GLY A 157 28.45 -14.65 -7.63
N MET A 158 29.17 -15.64 -7.10
CA MET A 158 29.92 -15.52 -5.85
C MET A 158 31.01 -14.45 -5.90
N ALA A 159 31.52 -14.07 -7.08
CA ALA A 159 32.52 -13.03 -7.22
C ALA A 159 32.27 -12.21 -8.49
N ARG A 160 32.25 -10.88 -8.37
CA ARG A 160 32.24 -9.96 -9.51
C ARG A 160 33.68 -9.52 -9.83
N PRO A 161 34.09 -9.41 -11.10
CA PRO A 161 35.42 -8.95 -11.45
C PRO A 161 35.72 -7.57 -10.83
N GLY A 162 36.78 -7.50 -10.01
CA GLY A 162 37.23 -6.25 -9.38
C GLY A 162 36.60 -5.91 -8.01
N GLU A 163 35.69 -6.73 -7.50
CA GLU A 163 35.06 -6.53 -6.18
C GLU A 163 35.96 -7.05 -5.05
N ARG A 164 36.00 -6.35 -3.91
CA ARG A 164 36.73 -6.82 -2.73
C ARG A 164 35.92 -7.90 -2.02
N TRP A 165 36.59 -8.89 -1.42
CA TRP A 165 35.92 -9.94 -0.62
C TRP A 165 34.96 -9.40 0.45
N SER A 166 35.26 -8.23 1.04
CA SER A 166 34.37 -7.58 2.00
C SER A 166 33.06 -7.09 1.37
N GLU A 167 33.13 -6.53 0.15
CA GLU A 167 31.97 -6.03 -0.59
C GLU A 167 31.10 -7.21 -1.05
N THR A 168 31.73 -8.24 -1.58
CA THR A 168 31.07 -9.51 -1.93
C THR A 168 30.36 -10.13 -0.73
N LEU A 169 31.02 -10.17 0.45
CA LEU A 169 30.40 -10.72 1.66
C LEU A 169 29.20 -9.89 2.12
N MET A 170 29.31 -8.56 2.12
CA MET A 170 28.19 -7.67 2.46
C MET A 170 27.00 -7.89 1.52
N ARG A 171 27.24 -7.90 0.21
CA ARG A 171 26.21 -8.18 -0.80
C ARG A 171 25.54 -9.53 -0.60
N ARG A 172 26.31 -10.60 -0.31
CA ARG A 172 25.75 -11.94 -0.06
C ARG A 172 24.92 -12.01 1.22
N CYS A 173 25.35 -11.32 2.29
CA CYS A 173 24.55 -11.20 3.51
C CYS A 173 23.24 -10.46 3.25
N GLU A 174 23.26 -9.38 2.47
CA GLU A 174 22.07 -8.64 2.05
C GLU A 174 21.14 -9.50 1.19
N GLU A 175 21.68 -10.19 0.18
CA GLU A 175 20.93 -11.13 -0.67
C GLU A 175 20.30 -12.28 0.15
N ALA A 176 21.04 -12.85 1.11
CA ALA A 176 20.53 -13.89 1.98
C ALA A 176 19.39 -13.40 2.87
N ALA A 177 19.45 -12.15 3.35
CA ALA A 177 18.36 -11.53 4.10
C ALA A 177 17.11 -11.33 3.22
N LEU A 178 17.29 -10.91 1.96
CA LEU A 178 16.19 -10.82 1.00
C LEU A 178 15.57 -12.19 0.71
N VAL A 179 16.38 -13.22 0.48
CA VAL A 179 15.91 -14.60 0.28
C VAL A 179 15.12 -15.11 1.48
N ALA A 180 15.58 -14.84 2.70
CA ALA A 180 14.84 -15.20 3.91
C ALA A 180 13.47 -14.50 4.00
N LYS A 181 13.39 -13.20 3.64
CA LYS A 181 12.11 -12.48 3.55
C LYS A 181 11.19 -13.10 2.50
N ILE A 182 11.73 -13.45 1.32
CA ILE A 182 10.99 -14.10 0.25
C ILE A 182 10.39 -15.42 0.74
N ARG A 183 11.18 -16.28 1.39
CA ARG A 183 10.70 -17.56 1.93
C ARG A 183 9.59 -17.38 2.95
N GLY A 184 9.72 -16.39 3.85
CA GLY A 184 8.67 -16.07 4.80
C GLY A 184 7.35 -15.70 4.12
N GLU A 185 7.41 -14.92 3.04
CA GLU A 185 6.24 -14.57 2.24
C GLU A 185 5.67 -15.76 1.44
N GLN A 186 6.52 -16.60 0.84
CA GLN A 186 6.11 -17.84 0.17
C GLN A 186 5.37 -18.78 1.14
N GLN A 187 5.89 -18.94 2.36
CA GLN A 187 5.23 -19.72 3.41
C GLN A 187 3.88 -19.12 3.81
N ARG A 188 3.81 -17.79 3.96
CA ARG A 188 2.57 -17.07 4.29
C ARG A 188 1.49 -17.24 3.22
N LEU A 189 1.90 -17.32 1.95
CA LEU A 189 1.01 -17.51 0.79
C LEU A 189 0.69 -19.00 0.52
N GLY A 190 1.33 -19.93 1.21
CA GLY A 190 1.10 -21.37 1.04
C GLY A 190 1.72 -21.95 -0.23
N VAL A 191 2.80 -21.33 -0.74
CA VAL A 191 3.58 -21.86 -1.87
C VAL A 191 4.23 -23.18 -1.45
N ALA A 192 4.17 -24.19 -2.32
CA ALA A 192 4.77 -25.50 -2.05
C ALA A 192 6.27 -25.38 -1.84
N GLU A 193 6.82 -26.17 -0.91
CA GLU A 193 8.25 -26.09 -0.54
C GLU A 193 9.20 -26.35 -1.72
N ARG A 194 8.76 -27.17 -2.69
CA ARG A 194 9.47 -27.40 -3.96
C ARG A 194 9.74 -26.10 -4.75
N ASP A 195 8.80 -25.16 -4.71
CA ASP A 195 8.87 -23.90 -5.48
C ASP A 195 9.56 -22.76 -4.69
N TRP A 196 10.16 -23.08 -3.53
CA TRP A 196 10.83 -22.07 -2.72
C TRP A 196 12.15 -21.65 -3.32
N ILE A 197 12.45 -20.34 -3.24
CA ILE A 197 13.68 -19.81 -3.79
C ILE A 197 14.92 -20.36 -3.05
N GLY A 198 15.93 -20.81 -3.81
CA GLY A 198 17.17 -21.39 -3.29
C GLY A 198 16.98 -22.72 -2.57
N ASN A 199 15.93 -23.47 -2.94
CA ASN A 199 15.75 -24.86 -2.54
C ASN A 199 16.63 -25.77 -3.40
N ASP A 200 17.94 -25.50 -3.42
CA ASP A 200 18.92 -26.18 -4.28
C ASP A 200 18.96 -27.69 -4.01
N ARG A 201 18.53 -28.15 -2.82
CA ARG A 201 18.41 -29.58 -2.50
C ARG A 201 17.44 -30.34 -3.39
N PHE A 202 16.39 -29.69 -3.91
CA PHE A 202 15.43 -30.36 -4.80
C PHE A 202 15.85 -30.26 -6.27
N GLN A 203 16.58 -29.20 -6.65
CA GLN A 203 17.17 -29.11 -7.99
C GLN A 203 18.29 -30.14 -8.18
N GLU A 204 19.18 -30.30 -7.19
CA GLU A 204 20.21 -31.33 -7.22
C GLU A 204 19.60 -32.76 -7.18
N GLU A 205 18.54 -32.99 -6.40
CA GLU A 205 17.85 -34.30 -6.33
C GLU A 205 17.07 -34.61 -7.64
N GLU A 206 16.42 -33.64 -8.30
CA GLU A 206 15.77 -33.83 -9.61
C GLU A 206 16.79 -33.99 -10.75
N GLU A 207 17.90 -33.23 -10.76
CA GLU A 207 18.99 -33.40 -11.74
C GLU A 207 19.67 -34.78 -11.59
N GLU A 208 19.89 -35.26 -10.35
CA GLU A 208 20.40 -36.62 -10.12
C GLU A 208 19.40 -37.71 -10.57
N GLU A 209 18.09 -37.53 -10.37
CA GLU A 209 17.07 -38.48 -10.87
C GLU A 209 16.97 -38.49 -12.40
N GLU A 210 17.08 -37.33 -13.06
CA GLU A 210 17.11 -37.25 -14.53
C GLU A 210 18.39 -37.86 -15.13
N GLU A 211 19.56 -37.65 -14.51
CA GLU A 211 20.81 -38.32 -14.92
C GLU A 211 20.72 -39.85 -14.75
N GLU A 212 20.11 -40.34 -13.66
CA GLU A 212 19.89 -41.78 -13.46
C GLU A 212 18.94 -42.39 -14.51
N GLU A 213 17.87 -41.69 -14.91
CA GLU A 213 16.98 -42.18 -15.98
C GLU A 213 17.63 -42.12 -17.38
N GLU A 214 18.45 -41.11 -17.68
CA GLU A 214 19.22 -41.06 -18.95
C GLU A 214 20.25 -42.19 -19.04
N ASP A 215 20.94 -42.53 -17.94
CA ASP A 215 21.89 -43.65 -17.89
C ASP A 215 21.18 -45.01 -18.06
N GLU A 216 19.98 -45.19 -17.48
CA GLU A 216 19.16 -46.40 -17.69
C GLU A 216 18.68 -46.53 -19.15
N GLU A 217 18.29 -45.43 -19.80
CA GLU A 217 17.94 -45.43 -21.22
C GLU A 217 19.14 -45.69 -22.15
N GLU A 218 20.37 -45.31 -21.75
CA GLU A 218 21.58 -45.58 -22.53
C GLU A 218 22.05 -47.03 -22.39
N GLU A 219 21.88 -47.68 -21.23
CA GLU A 219 22.16 -49.11 -21.02
C GLU A 219 21.15 -50.03 -21.75
N GLU A 220 19.91 -49.60 -21.98
CA GLU A 220 18.92 -50.38 -22.75
C GLU A 220 19.14 -50.34 -24.28
N ARG A 221 20.06 -49.51 -24.81
CA ARG A 221 20.39 -49.51 -26.24
C ARG A 221 21.22 -50.76 -26.60
N PRO A 222 20.69 -51.72 -27.38
CA PRO A 222 21.43 -52.94 -27.69
C PRO A 222 22.65 -52.60 -28.54
N SER A 223 23.82 -52.95 -28.02
CA SER A 223 25.11 -52.81 -28.70
C SER A 223 25.22 -53.78 -29.88
N GLU A 224 24.73 -53.36 -31.04
CA GLU A 224 24.99 -54.06 -32.30
C GLU A 224 26.39 -53.70 -32.83
N GLU A 225 27.41 -54.45 -32.41
CA GLU A 225 28.61 -54.59 -33.24
C GLU A 225 29.00 -56.06 -33.52
N ARG A 226 29.04 -56.32 -34.83
CA ARG A 226 29.84 -57.31 -35.57
C ARG A 226 29.31 -58.74 -35.69
N ARG A 227 28.86 -59.07 -36.92
CA ARG A 227 29.43 -60.20 -37.69
C ARG A 227 29.59 -59.92 -39.19
N ARG A 228 30.77 -60.34 -39.66
CA ARG A 228 31.36 -60.26 -41.00
C ARG A 228 30.80 -61.37 -41.91
N GLY A 229 30.43 -61.06 -43.15
CA GLY A 229 30.05 -62.08 -44.16
C GLY A 229 29.59 -61.55 -45.52
N SER A 230 30.55 -61.23 -46.40
CA SER A 230 30.53 -61.10 -47.87
C SER A 230 29.25 -61.46 -48.68
N ASN A 231 28.74 -60.54 -49.52
CA ASN A 231 28.70 -60.63 -51.01
C ASN A 231 27.74 -59.61 -51.68
N ASN A 232 28.33 -58.65 -52.41
CA ASN A 232 27.99 -58.12 -53.75
C ASN A 232 26.51 -57.97 -54.22
N ALA A 233 26.03 -56.73 -54.44
CA ALA A 233 25.58 -56.19 -55.74
C ALA A 233 24.64 -54.97 -55.65
N GLN A 234 24.95 -53.95 -56.48
CA GLN A 234 24.06 -53.03 -57.19
C GLN A 234 23.27 -51.92 -56.46
N LEU A 235 23.88 -50.72 -56.54
CA LEU A 235 23.31 -49.43 -56.99
C LEU A 235 21.97 -49.53 -57.75
N VAL A 236 20.91 -48.85 -57.27
CA VAL A 236 19.92 -48.11 -58.07
C VAL A 236 19.28 -46.98 -57.23
N GLU A 237 19.42 -45.73 -57.68
CA GLU A 237 18.63 -44.56 -57.24
C GLU A 237 17.15 -44.69 -57.61
N ARG A 238 16.21 -44.26 -56.76
CA ARG A 238 14.91 -43.75 -57.25
C ARG A 238 14.14 -42.87 -56.24
N HIS A 239 14.23 -41.56 -56.48
CA HIS A 239 13.13 -40.61 -56.66
C HIS A 239 11.80 -40.77 -55.88
N LEU A 240 11.51 -39.74 -55.05
CA LEU A 240 10.27 -38.94 -54.94
C LEU A 240 8.89 -39.66 -55.03
N ASN A 241 8.09 -39.57 -53.96
CA ASN A 241 6.85 -38.76 -53.92
C ASN A 241 6.03 -38.91 -52.61
N GLN A 242 5.59 -37.74 -52.17
CA GLN A 242 4.60 -37.32 -51.18
C GLN A 242 3.26 -38.08 -51.22
N THR A 243 2.69 -38.41 -50.04
CA THR A 243 1.26 -38.17 -49.71
C THR A 243 1.01 -38.25 -48.21
N ASP A 244 0.29 -37.25 -47.72
CA ASP A 244 -0.21 -37.08 -46.36
C ASP A 244 -1.08 -38.24 -45.88
N ILE A 245 -0.86 -38.72 -44.65
CA ILE A 245 -1.89 -39.35 -43.83
C ILE A 245 -1.74 -38.83 -42.39
N ILE A 246 -2.80 -38.14 -41.97
CA ILE A 246 -3.09 -37.67 -40.62
C ILE A 246 -3.15 -38.86 -39.66
N GLY A 247 -2.39 -38.79 -38.56
CA GLY A 247 -2.35 -39.81 -37.52
C GLY A 247 -1.83 -39.22 -36.22
N ASP A 248 -2.77 -38.65 -35.48
CA ASP A 248 -2.77 -38.32 -34.05
C ASP A 248 -1.75 -39.15 -33.23
N ALA A 249 -0.73 -38.47 -32.69
CA ALA A 249 0.15 -38.99 -31.65
C ALA A 249 0.36 -37.86 -30.63
N PRO A 250 0.21 -38.15 -29.32
CA PRO A 250 0.28 -37.11 -28.29
C PRO A 250 1.72 -36.62 -28.20
N SER A 251 1.92 -35.32 -28.37
CA SER A 251 3.16 -34.67 -27.99
C SER A 251 3.32 -34.81 -26.48
N ASP A 252 4.40 -35.43 -26.04
CA ASP A 252 4.86 -35.42 -24.66
C ASP A 252 4.97 -33.98 -24.13
N PRO A 253 4.42 -33.66 -22.94
CA PRO A 253 4.57 -32.38 -22.29
C PRO A 253 5.74 -32.40 -21.30
N ALA A 254 6.91 -32.85 -21.73
CA ALA A 254 8.13 -32.87 -20.93
C ALA A 254 9.20 -32.06 -21.67
N GLY A 255 9.38 -30.81 -21.26
CA GLY A 255 10.33 -29.90 -21.90
C GLY A 255 9.93 -28.42 -21.85
N GLU A 256 9.40 -27.94 -20.71
CA GLU A 256 9.26 -26.50 -20.44
C GLU A 256 10.08 -26.10 -19.21
N ASN A 257 11.39 -26.38 -19.23
CA ASN A 257 12.37 -25.62 -18.44
C ASN A 257 13.32 -24.91 -19.41
N GLN A 258 12.76 -24.12 -20.33
CA GLN A 258 13.54 -23.04 -20.92
C GLN A 258 13.78 -22.03 -19.80
N GLU A 259 15.02 -21.89 -19.35
CA GLU A 259 15.47 -20.71 -18.64
C GLU A 259 14.97 -19.48 -19.42
N THR A 260 13.89 -18.86 -18.95
CA THR A 260 13.22 -17.79 -19.68
C THR A 260 14.05 -16.52 -19.55
N THR A 261 15.18 -16.43 -20.23
CA THR A 261 15.90 -15.17 -20.36
C THR A 261 15.05 -14.25 -21.22
N LEU A 262 14.32 -13.34 -20.58
CA LEU A 262 13.50 -12.35 -21.27
C LEU A 262 14.40 -11.38 -22.04
N SER A 263 13.89 -10.88 -23.16
CA SER A 263 14.53 -9.79 -23.87
C SER A 263 14.60 -8.53 -22.99
N ALA A 264 15.51 -7.61 -23.32
CA ALA A 264 15.64 -6.36 -22.57
C ALA A 264 14.35 -5.52 -22.59
N GLU A 265 13.58 -5.56 -23.69
CA GLU A 265 12.30 -4.86 -23.81
C GLU A 265 11.24 -5.49 -22.88
N GLU A 266 11.16 -6.82 -22.83
CA GLU A 266 10.23 -7.52 -21.94
C GLU A 266 10.58 -7.32 -20.46
N LEU A 267 11.87 -7.27 -20.11
CA LEU A 267 12.30 -6.98 -18.74
C LEU A 267 11.91 -5.57 -18.31
N GLU A 268 12.05 -4.58 -19.19
CA GLU A 268 11.61 -3.21 -18.97
C GLU A 268 10.07 -3.15 -18.77
N ASP A 269 9.30 -3.88 -19.57
CA ASP A 269 7.85 -3.96 -19.37
C ASP A 269 7.47 -4.57 -18.02
N ARG A 270 8.20 -5.61 -17.57
CA ARG A 270 8.01 -6.20 -16.24
C ARG A 270 8.39 -5.24 -15.12
N LEU A 271 9.46 -4.47 -15.28
CA LEU A 271 9.87 -3.43 -14.34
C LEU A 271 8.79 -2.34 -14.23
N ASN A 272 8.22 -1.93 -15.36
CA ASN A 272 7.13 -0.95 -15.40
C ASN A 272 5.86 -1.49 -14.72
N GLN A 273 5.52 -2.76 -14.91
CA GLN A 273 4.41 -3.40 -14.19
C GLN A 273 4.65 -3.48 -12.69
N PHE A 274 5.86 -3.89 -12.27
CA PHE A 274 6.25 -3.91 -10.87
C PHE A 274 6.15 -2.51 -10.25
N THR A 275 6.71 -1.51 -10.92
CA THR A 275 6.66 -0.11 -10.50
C THR A 275 5.22 0.38 -10.35
N TYR A 276 4.35 0.06 -11.32
CA TYR A 276 2.94 0.42 -11.26
C TYR A 276 2.25 -0.17 -10.02
N ILE A 277 2.48 -1.45 -9.72
CA ILE A 277 1.92 -2.10 -8.52
C ILE A 277 2.42 -1.39 -7.26
N MET A 278 3.72 -1.08 -7.18
CA MET A 278 4.30 -0.34 -6.05
C MET A 278 3.67 1.04 -5.87
N GLN A 279 3.39 1.76 -6.96
CA GLN A 279 2.68 3.03 -6.92
C GLN A 279 1.23 2.87 -6.42
N GLN A 280 0.53 1.80 -6.83
CA GLN A 280 -0.83 1.52 -6.34
C GLN A 280 -0.84 1.18 -4.84
N LYS A 281 0.08 0.31 -4.37
CA LYS A 281 0.26 0.02 -2.94
C LYS A 281 0.53 1.29 -2.15
N PHE A 282 1.32 2.20 -2.71
CA PHE A 282 1.57 3.50 -2.11
C PHE A 282 0.27 4.32 -1.95
N LEU A 283 -0.55 4.42 -3.00
CA LEU A 283 -1.83 5.16 -2.94
C LEU A 283 -2.81 4.54 -1.94
N LEU A 284 -2.84 3.21 -1.84
CA LEU A 284 -3.66 2.47 -0.87
C LEU A 284 -3.17 2.65 0.58
N GLY A 285 -1.91 3.05 0.78
CA GLY A 285 -1.34 3.25 2.12
C GLY A 285 -0.80 1.97 2.74
N GLU A 286 -0.43 1.01 1.91
CA GLU A 286 0.06 -0.30 2.37
C GLU A 286 1.54 -0.25 2.78
N ASP A 287 2.28 0.78 2.35
CA ASP A 287 3.73 0.93 2.57
C ASP A 287 4.08 1.63 3.91
N LYS A 288 3.27 1.38 4.94
CA LYS A 288 3.32 2.07 6.24
C LYS A 288 4.56 1.77 7.08
N GLU A 289 5.27 0.69 6.76
CA GLU A 289 6.53 0.31 7.41
C GLU A 289 7.68 1.22 6.98
N HIS A 290 7.63 1.70 5.74
CA HIS A 290 8.70 2.50 5.14
C HIS A 290 8.36 4.00 5.06
N LEU A 291 7.07 4.35 5.17
CA LEU A 291 6.64 5.73 5.07
C LEU A 291 5.49 6.07 6.04
N ASP A 292 5.61 7.23 6.70
CA ASP A 292 4.59 7.75 7.61
C ASP A 292 3.51 8.52 6.84
N TYR A 293 2.44 7.82 6.47
CA TYR A 293 1.30 8.40 5.76
C TYR A 293 0.58 9.50 6.54
N SER A 294 0.69 9.54 7.87
CA SER A 294 0.04 10.60 8.65
C SER A 294 0.60 11.97 8.31
N LYS A 295 1.87 12.04 7.89
CA LYS A 295 2.51 13.27 7.43
C LYS A 295 2.03 13.72 6.06
N ILE A 296 1.53 12.81 5.21
CA ILE A 296 1.02 13.12 3.88
C ILE A 296 -0.48 13.41 3.96
N ASP A 297 -1.23 12.55 4.64
CA ASP A 297 -2.68 12.58 4.71
C ASP A 297 -3.18 13.86 5.40
N ASN A 298 -2.37 14.46 6.28
CA ASN A 298 -2.67 15.72 6.98
C ASN A 298 -1.92 16.94 6.42
N ASP A 299 -1.16 16.80 5.33
CA ASP A 299 -0.44 17.93 4.72
C ASP A 299 -1.37 18.69 3.77
N GLU A 300 -1.86 19.83 4.25
CA GLU A 300 -2.72 20.73 3.49
C GLU A 300 -1.99 21.39 2.31
N THR A 301 -0.66 21.48 2.33
CA THR A 301 0.10 22.12 1.24
C THR A 301 0.04 21.33 -0.07
N LEU A 302 -0.32 20.05 0.01
CA LEU A 302 -0.51 19.19 -1.16
C LEU A 302 -1.85 19.43 -1.86
N ASP A 303 -2.79 20.15 -1.24
CA ASP A 303 -4.10 20.43 -1.84
C ASP A 303 -3.98 21.43 -3.01
N ASP A 304 -2.96 22.30 -3.00
CA ASP A 304 -2.66 23.26 -4.07
C ASP A 304 -2.30 22.58 -5.40
N HIS A 305 -1.85 21.32 -5.35
CA HIS A 305 -1.56 20.53 -6.55
C HIS A 305 -2.82 20.33 -7.39
N TRP A 306 -3.93 19.98 -6.74
CA TRP A 306 -5.20 19.69 -7.41
C TRP A 306 -5.98 20.93 -7.77
N GLN A 307 -5.84 22.02 -7.03
CA GLN A 307 -6.50 23.28 -7.39
C GLN A 307 -6.03 23.78 -8.76
N ARG A 308 -4.75 23.59 -9.11
CA ARG A 308 -4.24 23.95 -10.44
C ARG A 308 -4.79 23.05 -11.53
N GLU A 309 -4.78 21.74 -11.32
CA GLU A 309 -5.24 20.76 -12.32
C GLU A 309 -6.76 20.82 -12.52
N ALA A 310 -7.54 20.96 -11.45
CA ALA A 310 -8.99 21.14 -11.53
C ALA A 310 -9.40 22.42 -12.27
N ASN A 311 -8.60 23.50 -12.18
CA ASN A 311 -8.83 24.70 -12.97
C ASN A 311 -8.56 24.46 -14.46
N ILE A 312 -7.50 23.73 -14.79
CA ILE A 312 -7.16 23.38 -16.19
C ILE A 312 -8.27 22.48 -16.77
N ASP A 313 -8.70 21.45 -16.07
CA ASP A 313 -9.80 20.57 -16.50
C ASP A 313 -11.11 21.34 -16.70
N ALA A 314 -11.38 22.32 -15.83
CA ALA A 314 -12.55 23.19 -15.93
C ALA A 314 -12.47 24.12 -17.15
N GLU A 315 -11.28 24.67 -17.45
CA GLU A 315 -11.02 25.46 -18.65
C GLU A 315 -11.17 24.60 -19.91
N GLU A 316 -10.55 23.42 -19.98
CA GLU A 316 -10.66 22.50 -21.12
C GLU A 316 -12.10 22.09 -21.40
N ARG A 317 -12.87 21.77 -20.34
CA ARG A 317 -14.31 21.48 -20.47
C ARG A 317 -15.11 22.68 -20.99
N TYR A 318 -14.74 23.89 -20.57
CA TYR A 318 -15.37 25.12 -21.06
C TYR A 318 -15.09 25.37 -22.55
N PHE A 319 -13.92 24.97 -23.07
CA PHE A 319 -13.58 25.08 -24.50
C PHE A 319 -14.07 23.92 -25.37
N ALA A 320 -14.43 22.77 -24.77
CA ALA A 320 -14.96 21.62 -25.49
C ALA A 320 -16.48 21.71 -25.77
N ASP A 321 -17.18 22.61 -25.06
CA ASP A 321 -18.63 22.82 -25.18
C ASP A 321 -19.01 23.99 -26.14
N ASP A 322 -18.07 24.53 -26.92
CA ASP A 322 -18.23 25.61 -27.93
C ASP A 322 -17.85 25.14 -29.36
#